data_AF-A0A4P6U533-F1
#
_entry.id   AF-A0A4P6U533-F1
#
_cell.length_a   1.000
_cell.length_b   1.000
_cell.length_c   1.000
_cell.angle_alpha   90.00
_cell.angle_beta   90.00
_cell.angle_gamma   90.00
#
_symmetry.space_group_name_H-M   'P 1'
#
loop_
_entity.id
_entity.type
_entity.pdbx_description
1 polymer ?
#
loop_
_entity_poly.entity_id
_entity_poly.type
_entity_poly.pdbx_seq_one_letter_code
_entity_poly.pdbx_strand_id
1 'polypeptide(L)'
;MTSRPMVGVGMPAALHLEAFGREIDAAFGHLPYLVGTAAVGKQWRDVDVRLILPDEEFDTLFPAVDPEQPDGRWGLLCAALSELARQRTGLPVDFQIQRMSVANDRYPGPRLALGIHDRNGQ
;
A
#
# COMPACT_ATOMS: atom_id res chain seq x y z
N MET A 1 -11.72 9.99 20.02
CA MET A 1 -12.26 9.12 18.97
C MET A 1 -11.41 7.86 18.97
N THR A 2 -11.99 6.72 19.30
CA THR A 2 -11.27 5.45 19.44
C THR A 2 -10.77 4.98 18.08
N SER A 3 -9.46 5.09 17.85
CA SER A 3 -8.80 4.54 16.67
C SER A 3 -9.05 3.03 16.63
N ARG A 4 -9.66 2.57 15.54
CA ARG A 4 -9.97 1.17 15.31
C ARG A 4 -8.71 0.57 14.70
N PRO A 5 -8.00 -0.38 15.35
CA PRO A 5 -6.87 -1.03 14.71
C PRO A 5 -7.33 -1.58 13.36
N MET A 6 -6.55 -1.35 12.30
CA MET A 6 -6.85 -1.74 10.93
C MET A 6 -7.63 -3.06 10.88
N VAL A 7 -8.89 -2.94 10.48
CA VAL A 7 -9.90 -3.98 10.63
C VAL A 7 -9.64 -5.04 9.56
N GLY A 8 -8.80 -6.01 9.88
CA GLY A 8 -8.65 -7.21 9.05
C GLY A 8 -7.44 -8.06 9.38
N VAL A 9 -6.29 -7.43 9.69
CA VAL A 9 -4.99 -8.12 9.72
C VAL A 9 -4.50 -8.54 11.12
N GLY A 10 -5.09 -7.98 12.18
CA GLY A 10 -4.77 -8.35 13.57
C GLY A 10 -3.41 -7.85 14.07
N MET A 11 -3.17 -8.01 15.38
CA MET A 11 -1.91 -7.65 16.05
C MET A 11 -0.99 -8.88 16.15
N PRO A 12 0.35 -8.72 16.09
CA PRO A 12 1.11 -7.47 15.95
C PRO A 12 1.28 -6.98 14.51
N ALA A 13 0.80 -7.74 13.51
CA ALA A 13 1.02 -7.47 12.10
C ALA A 13 0.55 -6.06 11.68
N ALA A 14 -0.57 -5.58 12.23
CA ALA A 14 -1.05 -4.22 11.99
C ALA A 14 -0.04 -3.13 12.38
N LEU A 15 0.69 -3.26 13.50
CA LEU A 15 1.70 -2.27 13.89
C LEU A 15 2.91 -2.27 12.94
N HIS A 16 3.30 -3.46 12.47
CA HIS A 16 4.36 -3.58 11.47
C HIS A 16 3.93 -3.01 10.13
N LEU A 17 2.66 -3.14 9.78
CA LEU A 17 2.10 -2.55 8.56
C LEU A 17 2.03 -1.02 8.64
N GLU A 18 1.68 -0.45 9.81
CA GLU A 18 1.79 1.00 10.06
C GLU A 18 3.24 1.48 9.99
N ALA A 19 4.19 0.72 10.55
CA ALA A 19 5.61 1.05 10.46
C ALA A 19 6.12 1.03 9.02
N PHE A 20 5.69 0.03 8.24
CA PHE A 20 5.98 -0.04 6.81
C PHE A 20 5.37 1.17 6.07
N GLY A 21 4.13 1.55 6.39
CA GLY A 21 3.48 2.74 5.82
C GLY A 21 4.28 4.03 6.01
N ARG A 22 4.84 4.25 7.21
CA ARG A 22 5.71 5.41 7.47
C ARG A 22 7.01 5.41 6.67
N GLU A 23 7.59 4.24 6.44
CA GLU A 23 8.81 4.14 5.64
C GLU A 23 8.54 4.43 4.16
N ILE A 24 7.39 4.00 3.66
CA ILE A 24 6.94 4.37 2.31
C ILE A 24 6.71 5.87 2.23
N ASP A 25 6.03 6.47 3.20
CA ASP A 25 5.84 7.94 3.25
C ASP A 25 7.17 8.70 3.30
N ALA A 26 8.12 8.24 4.12
CA ALA A 26 9.45 8.84 4.17
C ALA A 26 10.23 8.71 2.85
N ALA A 27 9.99 7.66 2.06
CA ALA A 27 10.68 7.39 0.80
C ALA A 27 10.04 8.09 -0.41
N PHE A 28 8.71 8.21 -0.42
CA PHE A 28 7.94 8.69 -1.57
C PHE A 28 7.21 10.02 -1.31
N GLY A 29 7.10 10.47 -0.06
CA GLY A 29 6.32 11.65 0.32
C GLY A 29 4.80 11.45 0.28
N HIS A 30 4.35 10.20 0.16
CA HIS A 30 2.93 9.82 0.11
C HIS A 30 2.66 8.59 0.97
N LEU A 31 1.59 8.63 1.74
CA LEU A 31 1.13 7.49 2.54
C LEU A 31 0.55 6.40 1.61
N PRO A 32 0.90 5.12 1.82
CA PRO A 32 0.20 4.02 1.16
C PRO A 32 -1.13 3.71 1.86
N TYR A 33 -1.98 2.97 1.18
CA TYR A 33 -3.32 2.62 1.65
C TYR A 33 -3.52 1.11 1.69
N LEU A 34 -4.09 0.62 2.78
CA LEU A 34 -4.73 -0.69 2.81
C LEU A 34 -6.07 -0.61 2.05
N VAL A 35 -6.26 -1.51 1.09
CA VAL A 35 -7.45 -1.59 0.25
C VAL A 35 -7.98 -3.04 0.20
N GLY A 36 -8.92 -3.31 -0.69
CA GLY A 36 -9.42 -4.67 -0.93
C GLY A 36 -10.22 -5.23 0.24
N THR A 37 -10.33 -6.55 0.28
CA THR A 37 -11.16 -7.26 1.28
C THR A 37 -10.58 -7.15 2.69
N ALA A 38 -9.26 -7.00 2.82
CA ALA A 38 -8.58 -6.77 4.09
C ALA A 38 -8.88 -5.40 4.71
N ALA A 39 -9.37 -4.43 3.93
CA ALA A 39 -9.81 -3.12 4.45
C ALA A 39 -11.23 -3.14 5.04
N VAL A 40 -12.03 -4.17 4.75
CA VAL A 40 -13.46 -4.23 5.12
C VAL A 40 -13.78 -5.34 6.11
N GLY A 41 -12.96 -6.38 6.20
CA GLY A 41 -13.26 -7.57 7.00
C GLY A 41 -12.05 -8.42 7.33
N LYS A 42 -12.29 -9.53 8.04
CA LYS A 42 -11.26 -10.46 8.52
C LYS A 42 -11.04 -11.69 7.62
N GLN A 43 -11.80 -11.81 6.54
CA GLN A 43 -11.68 -12.90 5.58
C GLN A 43 -11.08 -12.34 4.28
N TRP A 44 -9.81 -12.65 4.07
CA TRP A 44 -9.03 -12.21 2.92
C TRP A 44 -7.93 -13.25 2.66
N ARG A 45 -7.44 -13.33 1.42
CA ARG A 45 -6.32 -14.21 1.06
C ARG A 45 -4.99 -13.45 1.05
N ASP A 46 -5.03 -12.22 0.52
CA ASP A 46 -3.92 -11.31 0.34
C ASP A 46 -4.26 -10.00 1.06
N VAL A 47 -3.23 -9.23 1.41
CA VAL A 47 -3.36 -7.90 2.01
C VAL A 47 -2.92 -6.88 0.96
N ASP A 48 -3.89 -6.31 0.27
CA ASP A 48 -3.65 -5.34 -0.81
C ASP A 48 -3.22 -3.98 -0.24
N VAL A 49 -1.99 -3.57 -0.54
CA VAL A 49 -1.47 -2.24 -0.20
C VAL A 49 -1.18 -1.48 -1.49
N ARG A 50 -1.65 -0.24 -1.55
CA ARG A 50 -1.48 0.62 -2.73
C ARG A 50 -0.82 1.94 -2.36
N LEU A 51 0.31 2.23 -2.98
CA LEU A 51 0.84 3.58 -3.03
C LEU A 51 0.24 4.27 -4.26
N ILE A 52 -0.53 5.33 -4.04
CA ILE A 52 -1.23 6.04 -5.10
C ILE A 52 -0.53 7.37 -5.31
N LEU A 53 0.12 7.53 -6.46
CA LEU A 53 0.87 8.74 -6.81
C LEU A 53 0.08 9.60 -7.80
N PRO A 54 0.27 10.93 -7.80
CA PRO A 54 -0.13 11.76 -8.92
C PRO A 54 0.41 11.19 -10.24
N ASP A 55 -0.41 11.23 -11.29
CA ASP A 55 -0.07 10.60 -12.58
C ASP A 55 1.27 11.08 -13.13
N GLU A 56 1.55 12.39 -13.05
CA GLU A 56 2.81 13.00 -13.49
C GLU A 56 4.04 12.48 -12.72
N GLU A 57 3.89 12.23 -11.42
CA GLU A 57 4.96 11.71 -10.57
C GLU A 57 5.20 10.23 -10.86
N PHE A 58 4.12 9.46 -11.03
CA PHE A 58 4.19 8.07 -11.46
C PHE A 58 4.92 7.95 -12.80
N ASP A 59 4.54 8.75 -13.80
CA ASP A 59 5.12 8.70 -15.14
C ASP A 59 6.58 9.18 -15.16
N THR A 60 6.97 10.05 -14.23
CA THR A 60 8.37 10.46 -14.06
C THR A 60 9.22 9.34 -13.46
N LEU A 61 8.70 8.63 -12.46
CA LEU A 61 9.40 7.53 -11.81
C LEU A 61 9.45 6.27 -12.69
N PHE A 62 8.35 6.00 -13.40
CA PHE A 62 8.12 4.78 -14.19
C PHE A 62 7.66 5.15 -15.61
N PRO A 63 8.50 5.83 -16.40
CA PRO A 63 8.20 6.17 -17.79
C PRO A 63 7.84 4.91 -18.56
N ALA A 64 6.74 4.97 -19.30
CA ALA A 64 6.26 3.84 -20.07
C ALA A 64 7.31 3.42 -21.12
N VAL A 65 7.64 2.12 -21.16
CA VAL A 65 8.48 1.54 -22.22
C VAL A 65 7.61 1.13 -23.42
N ASP A 66 6.34 0.84 -23.14
CA ASP A 66 5.25 0.55 -24.08
C ASP A 66 3.96 1.20 -23.52
N PRO A 67 3.01 1.68 -24.36
CA PRO A 67 1.71 2.21 -23.92
C PRO A 67 1.01 1.44 -22.80
N GLU A 68 1.19 0.12 -22.73
CA GLU A 68 0.49 -0.73 -21.76
C GLU A 68 1.36 -1.12 -20.54
N GLN A 69 2.67 -0.81 -20.54
CA GLN A 69 3.59 -1.31 -19.52
C GLN A 69 4.49 -0.22 -18.94
N PRO A 70 4.43 0.00 -17.61
CA PRO A 70 5.44 0.82 -16.93
C PRO A 70 6.83 0.15 -17.07
N ASP A 71 7.90 0.92 -16.91
CA ASP A 71 9.25 0.34 -17.00
C ASP A 71 9.52 -0.76 -15.96
N GLY A 72 10.60 -1.51 -16.18
CA GLY A 72 10.98 -2.63 -15.31
C GLY A 72 11.26 -2.24 -13.86
N ARG A 73 11.50 -0.95 -13.54
CA ARG A 73 11.70 -0.49 -12.15
C ARG A 73 10.40 -0.60 -11.37
N TRP A 74 9.26 -0.36 -12.01
CA TRP A 74 7.95 -0.49 -11.38
C TRP A 74 7.73 -1.91 -10.84
N GLY A 75 7.91 -2.91 -11.71
CA GLY A 75 7.71 -4.31 -11.34
C GLY A 75 8.70 -4.78 -10.27
N LEU A 76 9.98 -4.37 -10.39
CA LEU A 76 11.00 -4.67 -9.39
C LEU A 76 10.67 -4.07 -8.03
N LEU A 77 10.25 -2.81 -7.96
CA LEU A 77 9.90 -2.16 -6.71
C LEU A 77 8.64 -2.76 -6.09
N CYS A 78 7.60 -3.05 -6.88
CA CYS A 78 6.39 -3.70 -6.37
C CYS A 78 6.71 -5.08 -5.77
N ALA A 79 7.52 -5.89 -6.47
CA ALA A 79 7.95 -7.19 -5.96
C ALA A 79 8.82 -7.07 -4.69
N ALA A 80 9.81 -6.17 -4.69
CA ALA A 80 10.71 -5.98 -3.56
C ALA A 80 9.98 -5.47 -2.31
N LEU A 81 9.06 -4.52 -2.48
CA LEU A 81 8.28 -3.94 -1.38
C LEU A 81 7.24 -4.92 -0.84
N SER A 82 6.61 -5.73 -1.72
CA SER A 82 5.72 -6.82 -1.30
C SER A 82 6.47 -7.83 -0.42
N GLU A 83 7.66 -8.25 -0.85
CA GLU A 83 8.47 -9.21 -0.12
C GLU A 83 8.99 -8.63 1.20
N LEU A 84 9.43 -7.37 1.22
CA LEU A 84 9.83 -6.69 2.46
C LEU A 84 8.67 -6.60 3.46
N ALA A 85 7.49 -6.19 2.99
CA ALA A 85 6.30 -6.10 3.84
C ALA A 85 5.90 -7.48 4.38
N ARG A 86 5.94 -8.52 3.53
CA ARG A 86 5.68 -9.91 3.93
C ARG A 86 6.65 -10.38 5.01
N GLN A 87 7.95 -10.15 4.85
CA GLN A 87 8.96 -10.52 5.84
C GLN A 87 8.76 -9.84 7.19
N ARG A 88 8.33 -8.57 7.20
CA ARG A 88 8.15 -7.79 8.43
C ARG A 88 6.84 -8.08 9.15
N THR A 89 5.77 -8.29 8.40
CA THR A 89 4.41 -8.40 8.96
C THR A 89 3.97 -9.85 9.14
N GLY A 90 4.55 -10.78 8.39
CA GLY A 90 4.05 -12.15 8.26
C GLY A 90 2.78 -12.26 7.40
N LEU A 91 2.28 -11.16 6.85
CA LEU A 91 1.08 -11.12 6.02
C LEU A 91 1.43 -11.37 4.55
N PRO A 92 0.54 -12.01 3.76
CA PRO A 92 0.67 -12.10 2.30
C PRO A 92 0.36 -10.74 1.65
N VAL A 93 1.27 -9.77 1.78
CA VAL A 93 1.10 -8.42 1.24
C VAL A 93 1.32 -8.40 -0.27
N ASP A 94 0.35 -7.85 -1.01
CA ASP A 94 0.51 -7.45 -2.41
C ASP A 94 0.62 -5.92 -2.45
N PHE A 95 1.83 -5.41 -2.66
CA PHE A 95 2.11 -3.99 -2.75
C PHE A 95 2.21 -3.54 -4.20
N GLN A 96 1.46 -2.51 -4.57
CA GLN A 96 1.54 -1.90 -5.90
C GLN A 96 1.59 -0.38 -5.82
N ILE A 97 2.38 0.21 -6.71
CA ILE A 97 2.38 1.65 -6.97
C ILE A 97 1.45 1.90 -8.16
N GLN A 98 0.56 2.88 -8.08
CA GLN A 98 -0.43 3.11 -9.15
C GLN A 98 -0.69 4.60 -9.39
N ARG A 99 -1.05 4.93 -10.63
CA ARG A 99 -1.58 6.25 -11.01
C ARG A 99 -2.87 6.54 -10.25
N MET A 100 -3.03 7.78 -9.83
CA MET A 100 -4.24 8.24 -9.13
C MET A 100 -5.47 8.16 -10.02
N SER A 101 -5.37 8.52 -11.30
CA SER A 101 -6.48 8.43 -12.25
C SER A 101 -7.02 7.00 -12.36
N VAL A 102 -6.13 6.02 -12.58
CA VAL A 102 -6.46 4.60 -12.69
C VAL A 102 -7.05 4.09 -11.38
N ALA A 103 -6.47 4.47 -10.24
CA ALA A 103 -6.97 4.07 -8.93
C ALA A 103 -8.42 4.53 -8.70
N ASN A 104 -8.71 5.79 -9.04
CA ASN A 104 -10.02 6.41 -8.83
C ASN A 104 -11.08 5.89 -9.79
N ASP A 105 -10.71 5.59 -11.04
CA ASP A 105 -11.61 5.05 -12.05
C ASP A 105 -11.96 3.58 -11.79
N ARG A 106 -10.94 2.73 -11.55
CA ARG A 106 -11.11 1.28 -11.57
C ARG A 106 -11.38 0.62 -10.23
N TYR A 107 -10.99 1.27 -9.12
CA TYR A 107 -11.05 0.66 -7.79
C TYR A 107 -11.84 1.53 -6.80
N PRO A 108 -13.18 1.62 -6.97
CA PRO A 108 -14.05 2.26 -6.00
C PRO A 108 -14.11 1.39 -4.74
N GLY A 109 -13.78 1.97 -3.58
CA GLY A 109 -13.79 1.25 -2.31
C GLY A 109 -13.10 2.03 -1.20
N PRO A 110 -13.19 1.55 0.06
CA PRO A 110 -12.49 2.18 1.16
C PRO A 110 -10.98 2.09 0.97
N ARG A 111 -10.29 3.17 1.36
CA ARG A 111 -8.84 3.27 1.40
C ARG A 111 -8.45 3.70 2.81
N LEU A 112 -7.76 2.82 3.53
CA LEU A 112 -7.32 3.09 4.90
C LEU A 112 -5.85 3.48 4.85
N ALA A 113 -5.55 4.75 5.15
CA ALA A 113 -4.17 5.25 5.13
C ALA A 113 -3.31 4.51 6.17
N LEU A 114 -2.11 4.10 5.75
CA LEU A 114 -1.11 3.44 6.58
C LEU A 114 -0.02 4.44 6.96
N GLY A 115 0.46 4.35 8.18
CA GLY A 115 1.55 5.17 8.72
C GLY A 115 1.10 6.35 9.56
N ILE A 116 -0.21 6.54 9.72
CA ILE A 116 -0.79 7.65 10.49
C ILE A 116 -0.76 7.41 12.01
N HIS A 117 -0.77 6.15 12.45
CA HIS A 117 -0.78 5.80 13.86
C HIS A 117 0.64 5.53 14.34
N ASP A 118 1.01 6.08 15.49
CA ASP A 118 2.36 5.89 16.04
C ASP A 118 2.61 4.44 16.50
N ARG A 119 3.81 4.15 17.01
CA ARG A 119 4.17 2.81 17.52
C ARG A 119 3.26 2.32 18.66
N ASN A 120 2.46 3.22 19.26
CA ASN A 120 1.54 2.93 20.37
C ASN A 120 0.08 2.76 19.90
N GLY A 121 -0.19 2.89 18.60
CA GLY A 121 -1.54 2.76 18.04
C GLY A 121 -2.49 3.90 18.42
N GLN A 122 -1.95 5.09 18.74
CA GLN A 122 -2.74 6.32 18.92
C GLN A 122 -2.91 7.07 17.60
#